data_AF-A0A359FZ26-F1
#
_entry.id   AF-A0A359FZ26-F1
#
_cell.length_a   1.000
_cell.length_b   1.000
_cell.length_c   1.000
_cell.angle_alpha   90.00
_cell.angle_beta   90.00
_cell.angle_gamma   90.00
#
_symmetry.space_group_name_H-M   'P 1'
#
loop_
_entity.id
_entity.type
_entity.pdbx_description
1 polymer ?
#
loop_
_entity_poly.entity_id
_entity_poly.type
_entity_poly.pdbx_seq_one_letter_code
_entity_poly.pdbx_strand_id
1 'polypeptide(L)'
;RDDLKRTFTDFEEFKSAFFVDEQLIEMLVDEGVGLGVEPVPAELELSSEMINNHLKALIAKDLWDMSAYYEIINPTLSVYNKAIELLEKRDLFSEIDKR
;
A
#
# COMPACT_ATOMS: atom_id res chain seq x y z
N ARG A 1 -2.01 14.70 10.42
CA ARG A 1 -0.68 14.09 10.67
C ARG A 1 -0.43 13.86 12.15
N ASP A 2 -0.42 14.90 12.99
CA ASP A 2 -0.05 14.76 14.41
C ASP A 2 -1.00 13.85 15.19
N ASP A 3 -2.30 13.87 14.88
CA ASP A 3 -3.25 12.92 15.45
C ASP A 3 -2.95 11.46 15.09
N LEU A 4 -2.59 11.18 13.83
CA LEU A 4 -2.22 9.83 13.41
C LEU A 4 -0.94 9.36 14.10
N LYS A 5 0.05 10.24 14.31
CA LYS A 5 1.25 9.93 15.09
C LYS A 5 0.98 9.64 16.56
N ARG A 6 -0.06 10.25 17.11
CA ARG A 6 -0.49 10.02 18.51
C ARG A 6 -1.30 8.73 18.64
N THR A 7 -2.14 8.42 17.65
CA THR A 7 -2.95 7.21 17.62
C THR A 7 -2.10 5.97 17.36
N PHE A 8 -1.17 6.05 16.40
CA PHE A 8 -0.31 4.93 16.01
C PHE A 8 1.12 5.23 16.43
N THR A 9 1.51 4.69 17.58
CA THR A 9 2.87 4.90 18.12
C THR A 9 3.88 3.92 17.53
N ASP A 10 3.40 2.84 16.93
CA ASP A 10 4.18 1.78 16.31
C ASP A 10 3.73 1.55 14.85
N PHE A 11 4.68 1.19 13.99
CA PHE A 11 4.40 0.97 12.58
C PHE A 11 3.56 -0.28 12.33
N GLU A 12 3.77 -1.37 13.07
CA GLU A 12 2.97 -2.60 12.89
C GLU A 12 1.53 -2.40 13.35
N GLU A 13 1.30 -1.58 14.38
CA GLU A 13 -0.04 -1.14 14.78
C GLU A 13 -0.73 -0.38 13.64
N PHE A 14 -0.07 0.60 13.02
CA PHE A 14 -0.60 1.30 11.85
C PHE A 14 -0.86 0.35 10.68
N LYS A 15 0.13 -0.47 10.33
CA LYS A 15 0.05 -1.40 9.20
C LYS A 15 -1.08 -2.40 9.36
N SER A 16 -1.41 -2.82 10.58
CA SER A 16 -2.51 -3.75 10.84
C SER A 16 -3.88 -3.09 11.04
N ALA A 17 -3.95 -1.92 11.69
CA ALA A 17 -5.20 -1.32 12.15
C ALA A 17 -5.65 -0.08 11.37
N PHE A 18 -4.74 0.62 10.67
CA PHE A 18 -5.13 1.77 9.85
C PHE A 18 -5.88 1.32 8.59
N PHE A 19 -7.02 1.95 8.34
CA PHE A 19 -7.77 1.87 7.10
C PHE A 19 -7.99 3.30 6.56
N VAL A 20 -8.03 3.42 5.24
CA VAL A 20 -8.37 4.68 4.59
C VAL A 20 -9.87 4.86 4.71
N ASP A 21 -10.31 5.98 5.26
CA ASP A 21 -11.73 6.29 5.39
C ASP A 21 -12.32 6.81 4.07
N GLU A 22 -13.65 6.82 3.99
CA GLU A 22 -14.39 7.29 2.82
C GLU A 22 -14.08 8.77 2.51
N GLN A 23 -13.84 9.60 3.54
CA GLN A 23 -13.53 11.02 3.36
C GLN A 23 -12.22 11.21 2.58
N LEU A 24 -11.18 10.42 2.86
CA LEU A 24 -9.93 10.47 2.10
C LEU A 24 -10.11 10.04 0.64
N ILE A 25 -11.03 9.12 0.37
CA ILE A 25 -11.37 8.71 -0.99
C ILE A 25 -12.14 9.81 -1.72
N GLU A 26 -13.13 10.42 -1.06
CA GLU A 26 -13.87 11.56 -1.60
C GLU A 26 -12.93 12.71 -1.97
N MET A 27 -11.98 13.04 -1.09
CA MET A 27 -10.96 14.06 -1.36
C MET A 27 -10.10 13.72 -2.60
N LEU A 28 -9.75 12.44 -2.79
CA LEU A 28 -9.00 12.00 -3.97
C LEU A 28 -9.85 12.13 -5.24
N VAL A 29 -11.13 11.77 -5.18
CA VAL A 29 -12.07 11.89 -6.30
C VAL A 29 -12.28 13.36 -6.67
N ASP A 30 -12.49 14.23 -5.69
CA ASP A 30 -12.68 15.68 -5.89
C ASP A 30 -11.43 16.32 -6.55
N GLU A 31 -10.23 15.94 -6.11
CA GLU A 31 -8.99 16.37 -6.74
C GLU A 31 -8.91 15.87 -8.20
N GLY A 32 -9.29 14.62 -8.44
CA GLY A 32 -9.37 14.04 -9.79
C GLY A 32 -10.30 14.85 -10.71
N VAL A 33 -11.50 15.19 -10.24
CA VAL A 33 -12.46 16.04 -10.97
C VAL A 33 -11.86 17.42 -11.26
N GLY A 34 -11.19 18.03 -10.28
CA GLY A 34 -10.47 19.30 -10.45
C GLY A 34 -9.39 19.25 -11.53
N LEU A 35 -8.79 18.07 -11.74
CA LEU A 35 -7.81 17.79 -12.80
C LEU A 35 -8.44 17.30 -14.12
N GLY A 36 -9.78 17.25 -14.21
CA GLY A 36 -10.52 16.83 -15.41
C GLY A 36 -10.68 15.31 -15.56
N VAL A 37 -10.49 14.55 -14.48
CA VAL A 37 -10.73 13.11 -14.43
C VAL A 37 -12.10 12.87 -13.81
N GLU A 38 -13.08 12.53 -14.65
CA GLU A 38 -14.44 12.24 -14.20
C GLU A 38 -14.52 10.85 -13.56
N PRO A 39 -15.18 10.70 -12.39
CA PRO A 39 -15.29 9.42 -11.72
C PRO A 39 -16.24 8.48 -12.47
N VAL A 40 -15.75 7.28 -12.80
CA VAL A 40 -16.59 6.17 -13.26
C VAL A 40 -16.77 5.20 -12.09
N PRO A 41 -17.98 5.06 -11.52
CA PRO A 41 -18.18 4.26 -10.31
C PRO A 41 -17.65 2.82 -10.41
N ALA A 42 -17.81 2.18 -11.58
CA ALA A 42 -17.29 0.83 -11.82
C ALA A 42 -15.76 0.76 -11.82
N GLU A 43 -15.07 1.80 -12.29
CA GLU A 43 -13.60 1.86 -12.30
C GLU A 43 -13.05 2.23 -10.93
N LEU A 44 -13.75 3.08 -10.18
CA LEU A 44 -13.42 3.37 -8.78
C LEU A 44 -13.53 2.12 -7.92
N GLU A 45 -14.60 1.35 -8.06
CA GLU A 45 -14.76 0.07 -7.34
C GLU A 45 -13.66 -0.91 -7.73
N LEU A 46 -13.37 -1.06 -9.03
CA LEU A 46 -12.33 -1.94 -9.55
C LEU A 46 -10.93 -1.58 -9.03
N SER A 47 -10.66 -0.29 -8.81
CA SER A 47 -9.36 0.22 -8.36
C SER A 47 -9.27 0.47 -6.86
N SER A 48 -10.35 0.26 -6.11
CA SER A 48 -10.48 0.60 -4.69
C SER A 48 -9.37 0.00 -3.83
N GLU A 49 -9.09 -1.29 -3.97
CA GLU A 49 -8.02 -1.96 -3.22
C GLU A 49 -6.64 -1.33 -3.50
N MET A 50 -6.34 -1.07 -4.77
CA MET A 50 -5.08 -0.43 -5.17
C MET A 50 -4.97 0.98 -4.58
N ILE A 51 -6.03 1.78 -4.69
CA ILE A 51 -6.10 3.14 -4.15
C ILE A 51 -5.87 3.13 -2.64
N ASN A 52 -6.58 2.25 -1.92
CA ASN A 52 -6.46 2.10 -0.48
C ASN A 52 -5.03 1.76 -0.05
N ASN A 53 -4.39 0.80 -0.73
CA ASN A 53 -3.01 0.40 -0.45
C ASN A 53 -2.01 1.55 -0.70
N HIS A 54 -2.20 2.31 -1.78
CA HIS A 54 -1.32 3.44 -2.11
C HIS A 54 -1.48 4.60 -1.11
N LEU A 55 -2.71 4.97 -0.75
CA LEU A 55 -2.95 6.01 0.24
C LEU A 55 -2.39 5.61 1.61
N LYS A 56 -2.63 4.37 2.06
CA LYS A 56 -2.05 3.83 3.30
C LYS A 56 -0.53 3.88 3.29
N ALA A 57 0.11 3.49 2.17
CA ALA A 57 1.57 3.55 2.04
C ALA A 57 2.12 4.98 2.05
N LEU A 58 1.45 5.92 1.38
CA LEU A 58 1.85 7.34 1.36
C LEU A 58 1.73 7.97 2.76
N ILE A 59 0.69 7.63 3.51
CA ILE A 59 0.53 8.06 4.90
C ILE A 59 1.63 7.45 5.78
N ALA A 60 1.91 6.15 5.63
CA ALA A 60 3.01 5.51 6.35
C ALA A 60 4.36 6.18 6.09
N LYS A 61 4.63 6.54 4.83
CA LYS A 61 5.82 7.29 4.43
C LYS A 61 5.97 8.60 5.19
N ASP A 62 4.88 9.36 5.34
CA ASP A 62 4.88 10.65 6.01
C ASP A 62 5.02 10.52 7.54
N LEU A 63 4.46 9.44 8.11
CA LEU A 63 4.51 9.16 9.53
C LEU A 63 5.89 8.64 9.97
N TRP A 64 6.45 7.70 9.21
CA TRP A 64 7.76 7.06 9.42
C TRP A 64 8.74 7.45 8.31
N ASP A 65 8.85 6.63 7.25
CA ASP A 65 9.83 6.81 6.18
C ASP A 65 9.51 5.97 4.92
N MET A 66 10.43 6.00 3.94
CA MET A 66 10.30 5.22 2.71
C MET A 66 10.30 3.70 2.93
N SER A 67 10.90 3.15 3.99
CA SER A 67 10.80 1.71 4.24
C SER A 67 9.38 1.30 4.61
N ALA A 68 8.70 2.10 5.44
CA ALA A 68 7.30 1.87 5.79
C ALA A 68 6.37 1.86 4.55
N TYR A 69 6.66 2.71 3.56
CA TYR A 69 5.97 2.69 2.26
C TYR A 69 6.13 1.32 1.55
N TYR A 70 7.37 0.84 1.42
CA TYR A 70 7.65 -0.41 0.71
C TYR A 70 7.13 -1.63 1.46
N GLU A 71 7.12 -1.62 2.79
CA GLU A 71 6.54 -2.69 3.59
C GLU A 71 5.03 -2.85 3.38
N ILE A 72 4.32 -1.78 2.99
CA ILE A 72 2.90 -1.84 2.64
C ILE A 72 2.71 -2.21 1.16
N ILE A 73 3.49 -1.64 0.24
CA ILE A 73 3.29 -1.84 -1.20
C ILE A 73 3.82 -3.19 -1.69
N ASN A 74 5.01 -3.62 -1.23
CA ASN A 74 5.64 -4.82 -1.78
C ASN A 74 4.78 -6.08 -1.69
N PRO A 75 4.07 -6.38 -0.57
CA PRO A 75 3.18 -7.52 -0.49
C PRO A 75 2.01 -7.50 -1.49
N THR A 76 1.67 -6.34 -2.06
CA THR A 76 0.65 -6.23 -3.12
C THR A 76 1.18 -6.64 -4.49
N LEU A 77 2.50 -6.72 -4.66
CA LEU A 77 3.16 -7.05 -5.91
C LEU A 77 3.35 -8.57 -6.02
N SER A 78 2.77 -9.18 -7.04
CA SER A 78 2.90 -10.62 -7.29
C SER A 78 4.35 -11.09 -7.43
N VAL A 79 5.21 -10.27 -8.04
CA VAL A 79 6.64 -10.56 -8.20
C VAL A 79 7.38 -10.61 -6.87
N TYR A 80 7.03 -9.74 -5.93
CA TYR A 80 7.63 -9.72 -4.59
C TYR A 80 7.26 -10.99 -3.83
N ASN A 81 5.97 -11.33 -3.83
CA ASN A 81 5.48 -12.56 -3.19
C ASN A 81 6.13 -13.80 -3.80
N LYS A 82 6.32 -13.82 -5.13
CA LYS A 82 7.00 -14.94 -5.79
C LYS A 82 8.47 -15.04 -5.39
N ALA A 83 9.17 -13.91 -5.25
CA ALA A 83 10.55 -13.88 -4.81
C ALA A 83 10.69 -14.41 -3.37
N ILE A 84 9.81 -13.99 -2.45
CA ILE A 84 9.77 -14.50 -1.08
C ILE A 84 9.52 -16.01 -1.06
N GLU A 85 8.54 -16.51 -1.83
CA GLU A 85 8.25 -17.94 -1.94
C GLU A 85 9.48 -18.76 -2.39
N LEU A 86 10.26 -18.24 -3.35
CA LEU A 86 11.47 -18.89 -3.84
C LEU A 86 12.62 -18.86 -2.82
N LEU A 87 12.75 -17.79 -2.04
CA LEU A 87 13.76 -17.67 -0.99
C LEU A 87 13.48 -18.59 0.20
N GLU A 88 12.20 -18.73 0.57
CA GLU A 88 11.77 -19.61 1.66
C GLU A 88 11.92 -21.10 1.30
N LYS A 89 11.71 -21.43 0.03
CA LYS A 89 11.97 -22.77 -0.53
C LYS A 89 13.45 -22.89 -0.89
N ARG A 90 14.30 -23.11 0.13
CA ARG A 90 15.77 -23.26 0.02
C ARG A 90 16.25 -24.13 -1.15
N ASP A 91 15.45 -25.13 -1.55
CA ASP A 91 15.74 -26.02 -2.68
C ASP A 91 15.56 -25.33 -4.05
N LEU A 92 14.57 -24.45 -4.23
CA LEU A 92 14.29 -23.76 -5.51
C LEU A 92 15.33 -22.67 -5.82
N PHE A 93 15.82 -21.94 -4.81
CA PHE A 93 16.89 -20.96 -5.00
C PHE A 93 18.17 -21.66 -5.50
N SER A 94 18.48 -22.84 -4.96
CA SER A 94 19.66 -23.61 -5.36
C SER A 94 19.59 -24.17 -6.79
N GLU A 95 18.39 -24.31 -7.37
CA GLU A 95 18.21 -24.70 -8.78
C GLU A 95 18.44 -23.53 -9.75
N ILE A 96 18.12 -22.30 -9.32
CA ILE A 96 18.31 -21.07 -10.11
C ILE A 96 19.77 -20.57 -10.01
N ASP A 97 20.42 -20.75 -8.85
CA ASP A 97 21.79 -20.30 -8.57
C ASP A 97 22.89 -21.25 -9.10
N LYS A 98 22.53 -22.30 -9.87
CA LYS A 98 23.50 -23.12 -10.61
C LYS A 98 24.04 -22.34 -11.81
N ARG A 99 24.96 -21.42 -11.55
CA ARG A 99 25.93 -20.92 -12.53
C ARG A 99 27.27 -21.61 -12.35
#